data_AF-A0A3D4QCZ1-F1
#
_entry.id   AF-A0A3D4QCZ1-F1
#
_cell.length_a   1.000
_cell.length_b   1.000
_cell.length_c   1.000
_cell.angle_alpha   90.00
_cell.angle_beta   90.00
_cell.angle_gamma   90.00
#
_symmetry.space_group_name_H-M   'P 1'
#
loop_
_entity.id
_entity.type
_entity.pdbx_description
1 polymer ?
#
loop_
_entity_poly.entity_id
_entity_poly.type
_entity_poly.pdbx_seq_one_letter_code
_entity_poly.pdbx_strand_id
1 'polypeptide(L)'
;MPLQTTIKNALPKSLLGRALLIIVTPLILLQVVSGLIFYETHWDKVSYRLARSVAGDVAAIVQLVTDDPSEEGRERAAALAGRNMDMFVTFLPGAILSNKA
;
A
#
# COMPACT_ATOMS: atom_id res chain seq x y z
N MET A 1 35.73 -14.01 22.64
CA MET A 1 35.37 -13.37 21.37
C MET A 1 35.64 -14.33 20.20
N PRO A 2 34.67 -15.16 19.77
CA PRO A 2 34.87 -16.17 18.71
C PRO A 2 34.42 -15.70 17.31
N LEU A 3 34.13 -14.41 17.12
CA LEU A 3 33.50 -13.93 15.88
C LEU A 3 34.43 -14.04 14.65
N GLN A 4 35.74 -13.93 14.85
CA GLN A 4 36.71 -13.94 13.73
C GLN A 4 36.88 -15.32 13.09
N THR A 5 36.77 -16.40 13.86
CA THR A 5 37.00 -17.76 13.38
C THR A 5 35.81 -18.29 12.57
N THR A 6 34.59 -17.89 12.95
CA THR A 6 33.35 -18.35 12.28
C THR A 6 33.22 -17.81 10.86
N ILE A 7 33.54 -16.54 10.63
CA ILE A 7 33.50 -15.92 9.29
C ILE A 7 34.56 -16.56 8.36
N LYS A 8 35.77 -16.81 8.88
CA LYS A 8 36.85 -17.47 8.13
C LYS A 8 36.52 -18.92 7.75
N ASN A 9 35.69 -19.60 8.54
CA ASN A 9 35.26 -20.97 8.27
C ASN A 9 34.05 -21.05 7.33
N ALA A 10 33.22 -20.01 7.27
CA ALA A 10 32.09 -19.92 6.34
C ALA A 10 32.52 -19.56 4.90
N LEU A 11 33.68 -18.94 4.72
CA LEU A 11 34.18 -18.57 3.38
C LEU A 11 34.73 -19.80 2.64
N PRO A 12 34.33 -20.05 1.38
CA PRO A 12 34.85 -21.17 0.62
C PRO A 12 36.37 -21.11 0.48
N LYS A 13 37.03 -22.21 0.83
CA LYS A 13 38.49 -22.33 0.79
C LYS A 13 39.03 -22.68 -0.61
N SER A 14 38.15 -23.18 -1.51
CA SER A 14 38.52 -23.53 -2.89
C SER A 14 38.54 -22.31 -3.82
N LEU A 15 39.38 -22.36 -4.86
CA LEU A 15 39.45 -21.32 -5.89
C LEU A 15 38.10 -21.12 -6.60
N LEU A 16 37.39 -22.23 -6.90
CA LEU A 16 36.06 -22.19 -7.52
C LEU A 16 35.03 -21.48 -6.63
N GLY A 17 34.99 -21.78 -5.33
CA GLY A 17 34.03 -21.15 -4.43
C GLY A 17 34.30 -19.65 -4.23
N ARG A 18 35.58 -19.22 -4.25
CA ARG A 18 35.93 -17.79 -4.23
C ARG A 18 35.49 -17.09 -5.50
N ALA A 19 35.75 -17.68 -6.67
CA ALA A 19 35.31 -17.11 -7.95
C ALA A 19 33.78 -16.98 -8.02
N LEU A 20 33.06 -18.02 -7.57
CA LEU A 20 31.60 -18.00 -7.50
C LEU A 20 31.10 -16.90 -6.56
N LEU A 21 31.70 -16.76 -5.37
CA LEU A 21 31.32 -15.73 -4.40
C LEU A 21 31.50 -14.32 -4.99
N ILE A 22 32.62 -14.04 -5.64
CA ILE A 22 32.89 -12.73 -6.26
C ILE A 22 31.82 -12.36 -7.31
N ILE A 23 31.28 -13.35 -8.03
CA ILE A 23 30.25 -13.13 -9.08
C ILE A 23 28.84 -13.05 -8.46
N VAL A 24 28.51 -13.96 -7.55
CA VAL A 24 27.16 -14.09 -6.98
C VAL A 24 26.87 -13.03 -5.92
N THR A 25 27.86 -12.64 -5.13
CA THR A 25 27.70 -11.60 -4.10
C THR A 25 27.16 -10.27 -4.64
N PRO A 26 27.72 -9.65 -5.70
CA PRO A 26 27.16 -8.41 -6.24
C PRO A 26 25.75 -8.60 -6.80
N LEU A 27 25.45 -9.76 -7.40
CA LEU A 27 24.10 -10.08 -7.88
C LEU A 27 23.09 -10.12 -6.72
N ILE A 28 23.40 -10.81 -5.62
CA ILE A 28 22.54 -10.87 -4.44
C ILE A 28 22.39 -9.49 -3.80
N LEU A 29 23.48 -8.73 -3.68
CA LEU A 29 23.44 -7.38 -3.14
C LEU A 29 22.51 -6.48 -3.96
N LEU A 30 22.65 -6.50 -5.29
CA LEU A 30 21.76 -5.76 -6.19
C LEU A 30 20.31 -6.25 -6.05
N GLN A 31 20.08 -7.56 -5.94
CA GLN A 31 18.75 -8.14 -5.76
C GLN A 31 18.06 -7.61 -4.50
N VAL A 32 18.77 -7.63 -3.36
CA VAL A 32 18.24 -7.17 -2.07
C VAL A 32 18.00 -5.67 -2.08
N VAL A 33 18.99 -4.87 -2.51
CA VAL A 33 18.86 -3.41 -2.56
C VAL A 33 17.72 -2.99 -3.48
N SER A 34 17.62 -3.61 -4.66
CA SER A 34 16.52 -3.34 -5.60
C SER A 34 15.17 -3.74 -5.02
N GLY A 35 15.09 -4.89 -4.35
CA GLY A 35 13.88 -5.34 -3.67
C GLY A 35 13.43 -4.37 -2.59
N LEU A 36 14.34 -3.87 -1.75
CA LEU A 36 14.04 -2.91 -0.69
C LEU A 36 13.52 -1.59 -1.26
N ILE A 37 14.24 -0.98 -2.21
CA ILE A 37 13.85 0.30 -2.82
C ILE A 37 12.52 0.16 -3.57
N PHE A 38 12.35 -0.93 -4.32
CA PHE A 38 11.13 -1.17 -5.07
C PHE A 38 9.94 -1.33 -4.13
N TYR A 39 10.08 -2.08 -3.04
CA TYR A 39 9.01 -2.24 -2.06
C TYR A 39 8.63 -0.88 -1.46
N GLU A 40 9.54 -0.16 -0.82
CA GLU A 40 9.23 1.14 -0.20
C GLU A 40 8.56 2.11 -1.19
N THR A 41 9.15 2.29 -2.36
CA THR A 41 8.63 3.21 -3.37
C THR A 41 7.30 2.77 -3.97
N HIS A 42 7.09 1.46 -4.14
CA HIS A 42 5.86 0.92 -4.72
C HIS A 42 4.70 1.03 -3.74
N TRP A 43 4.93 0.68 -2.47
CA TRP A 43 3.91 0.75 -1.43
C TRP A 43 3.42 2.17 -1.19
N ASP A 44 4.29 3.18 -1.20
CA ASP A 44 3.88 4.58 -1.10
C ASP A 44 2.98 4.99 -2.27
N LYS A 45 3.34 4.61 -3.49
CA LYS A 45 2.57 4.93 -4.70
C LYS A 45 1.23 4.22 -4.73
N VAL A 46 1.19 2.94 -4.36
CA VAL A 46 -0.05 2.14 -4.31
C VAL A 46 -0.97 2.70 -3.23
N SER A 47 -0.47 2.94 -2.03
CA SER A 47 -1.25 3.50 -0.92
C SER A 47 -1.83 4.87 -1.29
N TYR A 48 -1.01 5.75 -1.85
CA TYR A 48 -1.47 7.08 -2.29
C TYR A 48 -2.49 7.01 -3.43
N ARG A 49 -2.35 6.04 -4.35
CA ARG A 49 -3.34 5.81 -5.41
C ARG A 49 -4.66 5.28 -4.86
N LEU A 50 -4.63 4.32 -3.95
CA LEU A 50 -5.81 3.76 -3.31
C LEU A 50 -6.52 4.82 -2.47
N ALA A 51 -5.79 5.59 -1.65
CA ALA A 51 -6.35 6.69 -0.87
C ALA A 51 -7.02 7.74 -1.75
N ARG A 52 -6.41 8.11 -2.90
CA ARG A 52 -7.03 9.01 -3.87
C ARG A 52 -8.26 8.42 -4.53
N SER A 53 -8.27 7.11 -4.81
CA SER A 53 -9.46 6.42 -5.35
C SER A 53 -10.62 6.52 -4.37
N VAL A 54 -10.40 6.12 -3.12
CA VAL A 54 -11.42 6.16 -2.06
C VAL A 54 -11.92 7.59 -1.82
N ALA A 55 -11.02 8.58 -1.80
CA ALA A 55 -11.42 9.99 -1.68
C ALA A 55 -12.29 10.45 -2.86
N GLY A 56 -11.97 10.00 -4.08
CA GLY A 56 -12.78 10.26 -5.27
C GLY A 56 -14.17 9.62 -5.19
N ASP A 57 -14.24 8.37 -4.71
CA ASP A 57 -15.50 7.65 -4.53
C ASP A 57 -16.41 8.36 -3.52
N VAL A 58 -15.86 8.79 -2.38
CA VAL A 58 -16.59 9.60 -1.39
C VAL A 58 -17.05 10.93 -2.00
N ALA A 59 -16.20 11.62 -2.75
CA ALA A 59 -16.57 12.89 -3.38
C ALA A 59 -17.72 12.71 -4.40
N ALA A 60 -17.74 11.61 -5.14
CA ALA A 60 -18.82 11.28 -6.06
C ALA A 60 -20.14 11.01 -5.33
N ILE A 61 -20.11 10.28 -4.21
CA ILE A 61 -21.29 10.04 -3.36
C ILE A 61 -21.83 11.36 -2.81
N VAL A 62 -20.96 12.25 -2.34
CA VAL A 62 -21.35 13.58 -1.86
C VAL A 62 -22.01 14.39 -2.97
N GLN A 63 -21.47 14.36 -4.19
CA GLN A 63 -22.08 15.05 -5.34
C GLN A 63 -23.45 14.49 -5.68
N LEU A 64 -23.60 13.16 -5.78
CA LEU A 64 -24.88 12.49 -6.04
C LEU A 64 -25.98 12.93 -5.05
N VAL A 65 -25.64 13.02 -3.76
CA VAL A 65 -26.58 13.41 -2.71
C VAL A 65 -26.85 14.92 -2.71
N THR A 66 -25.88 15.72 -3.16
CA THR A 66 -26.05 17.18 -3.29
C THR A 66 -26.96 17.51 -4.46
N ASP A 67 -26.85 16.78 -5.57
CA ASP A 67 -27.64 16.96 -6.79
C ASP A 67 -29.10 16.52 -6.60
N ASP A 68 -29.32 15.41 -5.89
CA ASP A 68 -30.67 14.93 -5.49
C ASP A 68 -30.74 14.69 -3.97
N PRO A 69 -31.08 15.71 -3.18
CA PRO A 69 -31.10 15.63 -1.72
C PRO A 69 -32.34 14.92 -1.16
N SER A 70 -33.23 14.41 -2.02
CA SER A 70 -34.39 13.62 -1.61
C SER A 70 -33.99 12.30 -0.95
N GLU A 71 -34.92 11.70 -0.20
CA GLU A 71 -34.66 10.39 0.42
C GLU A 71 -34.39 9.31 -0.64
N GLU A 72 -35.11 9.37 -1.77
CA GLU A 72 -34.90 8.46 -2.89
C GLU A 72 -33.51 8.65 -3.54
N GLY A 73 -33.06 9.90 -3.69
CA GLY A 73 -31.72 10.21 -4.19
C GLY A 73 -30.61 9.64 -3.30
N ARG A 74 -30.78 9.74 -1.97
CA ARG A 74 -29.86 9.15 -0.99
C ARG A 74 -29.84 7.63 -1.02
N GLU A 75 -30.99 6.98 -1.10
CA GLU A 75 -31.08 5.52 -1.22
C GLU A 75 -30.38 5.03 -2.49
N ARG A 76 -30.57 5.72 -3.63
CA ARG A 76 -29.86 5.41 -4.88
C ARG A 76 -28.36 5.58 -4.74
N ALA A 77 -27.89 6.66 -4.11
CA ALA A 77 -26.47 6.89 -3.86
C ALA A 77 -25.86 5.80 -2.96
N ALA A 78 -26.55 5.39 -1.90
CA ALA A 78 -26.11 4.30 -1.03
C ALA A 78 -26.07 2.94 -1.76
N ALA A 79 -27.07 2.67 -2.62
CA ALA A 79 -27.09 1.45 -3.42
C ALA A 79 -25.94 1.40 -4.45
N LEU A 80 -25.61 2.54 -5.08
CA LEU A 80 -24.48 2.65 -6.00
C LEU A 80 -23.14 2.46 -5.26
N ALA A 81 -22.99 3.07 -4.09
CA ALA A 81 -21.80 2.91 -3.25
C ALA A 81 -21.57 1.44 -2.88
N GLY A 82 -22.62 0.73 -2.46
CA GLY A 82 -22.52 -0.68 -2.10
C GLY A 82 -22.21 -1.60 -3.29
N ARG A 83 -22.72 -1.29 -4.49
CA ARG A 83 -22.52 -2.16 -5.67
C ARG A 83 -21.19 -1.92 -6.39
N ASN A 84 -20.74 -0.67 -6.47
CA ASN A 84 -19.64 -0.28 -7.34
C ASN A 84 -18.37 0.12 -6.59
N MET A 85 -18.50 0.55 -5.33
CA MET A 85 -17.40 1.10 -4.53
C MET A 85 -17.08 0.23 -3.31
N ASP A 86 -17.79 -0.90 -3.13
CA ASP A 86 -17.68 -1.80 -1.97
C ASP A 86 -17.81 -1.05 -0.63
N MET A 87 -18.68 -0.02 -0.61
CA MET A 87 -18.82 0.92 0.50
C MET A 87 -20.23 0.90 1.07
N PHE A 88 -20.32 0.71 2.39
CA PHE A 88 -21.57 0.86 3.12
C PHE A 88 -21.70 2.30 3.63
N VAL A 89 -22.72 3.01 3.15
CA VAL A 89 -22.97 4.41 3.48
C VAL A 89 -24.27 4.52 4.25
N THR A 90 -24.28 5.31 5.33
CA THR A 90 -25.46 5.63 6.10
C THR A 90 -25.55 7.14 6.26
N PHE A 91 -26.70 7.71 5.91
CA PHE A 91 -26.96 9.13 6.08
C PHE A 91 -27.58 9.38 7.46
N LEU A 92 -27.03 10.34 8.21
CA LEU A 92 -27.50 10.71 9.54
C LEU A 92 -28.02 12.15 9.51
N PRO A 93 -29.34 12.37 9.37
CA PRO A 93 -29.92 13.71 9.31
C PRO A 93 -29.62 14.50 10.59
N GLY A 94 -29.08 15.72 10.43
CA GLY A 94 -28.80 16.62 11.56
C GLY A 94 -27.61 16.21 12.43
N ALA A 95 -26.85 15.17 12.07
CA ALA A 95 -25.61 14.84 12.74
C ALA A 95 -24.55 15.93 12.49
N ILE A 96 -23.84 16.31 13.55
CA ILE A 96 -22.76 17.28 13.49
C ILE A 96 -21.44 16.51 13.50
N LEU A 97 -20.54 16.80 12.56
CA LEU A 97 -19.19 16.23 12.55
C LEU A 97 -18.42 16.72 13.79
N SER A 98 -17.92 15.79 14.59
CA SER A 98 -17.16 16.11 15.80
C SER A 98 -15.84 16.80 15.45
N ASN A 99 -15.71 18.09 15.80
CA ASN A 99 -14.49 18.88 15.64
C ASN A 99 -13.50 18.69 16.81
N LYS A 100 -13.19 17.43 17.16
CA LYS A 100 -12.10 17.13 18.10
C LYS A 100 -10.88 16.76 17.25
N ALA A 101 -9.93 17.69 17.20
CA ALA A 101 -8.62 17.49 16.58
C ALA A 101 -7.79 16.46 17.35
#